data_AF-A0A8T6E8M6-F1
#
_entry.id   AF-A0A8T6E8M6-F1
#
_cell.length_a   1.000
_cell.length_b   1.000
_cell.length_c   1.000
_cell.angle_alpha   90.00
_cell.angle_beta   90.00
_cell.angle_gamma   90.00
#
_symmetry.space_group_name_H-M   'P 1'
#
loop_
_entity.id
_entity.type
_entity.pdbx_description
1 polymer ?
#
loop_
_entity_poly.entity_id
_entity_poly.type
_entity_poly.pdbx_seq_one_letter_code
_entity_poly.pdbx_strand_id
1 'polypeptide(L)'
;MLLVLDEQSGFIELSDSWDFACVVAGSVIADLALAYRIDTDLEKLRVIDPNPTGDPMLDETLSEMVAEEKVFNTQYWIEKNTRRTERVVEELLDRLVENDILQYEIG
;
A
#
# COMPACT_ATOMS: atom_id res chain seq x y z
N MET A 1 -4.52 5.07 5.39
CA MET A 1 -5.83 4.91 4.70
C MET A 1 -7.05 5.45 5.48
N LEU A 2 -6.90 6.16 6.60
CA LEU A 2 -8.05 6.75 7.31
C LEU A 2 -8.67 7.98 6.61
N LEU A 3 -7.89 8.71 5.79
CA LEU A 3 -8.31 9.98 5.17
C LEU A 3 -9.39 9.83 4.08
N VAL A 4 -9.70 8.61 3.65
CA VAL A 4 -10.65 8.35 2.56
C VAL A 4 -11.94 7.68 3.05
N LEU A 5 -12.02 7.42 4.36
CA LEU A 5 -13.22 6.88 4.98
C LEU A 5 -14.18 8.04 5.26
N ASP A 6 -15.38 7.97 4.70
CA ASP A 6 -16.45 8.85 5.14
C ASP A 6 -16.93 8.40 6.52
N GLU A 7 -16.70 9.23 7.55
CA GLU A 7 -17.01 8.91 8.95
C GLU A 7 -18.51 8.71 9.22
N GLN A 8 -19.40 9.17 8.34
CA GLN A 8 -20.85 9.01 8.52
C GLN A 8 -21.40 7.73 7.92
N SER A 9 -20.88 7.30 6.78
CA SER A 9 -21.37 6.14 6.04
C SER A 9 -20.48 4.91 6.20
N GLY A 10 -19.24 5.07 6.66
CA GLY A 10 -18.24 4.00 6.73
C GLY A 10 -17.72 3.56 5.35
N PHE A 11 -18.15 4.23 4.27
CA PHE A 11 -17.72 3.92 2.92
C PHE A 11 -16.45 4.69 2.56
N ILE A 12 -15.57 4.02 1.83
CA ILE A 12 -14.45 4.67 1.17
C ILE A 12 -15.00 5.36 -0.08
N GLU A 13 -15.12 6.69 -0.05
CA GLU A 13 -15.56 7.47 -1.22
C GLU A 13 -14.43 7.52 -2.26
N LEU A 14 -14.35 6.51 -3.12
CA LEU A 14 -13.47 6.53 -4.28
C LEU A 14 -14.27 6.19 -5.53
N SER A 15 -14.39 7.18 -6.41
CA SER A 15 -14.87 7.02 -7.76
C SER A 15 -13.89 6.19 -8.58
N ASP A 16 -14.42 5.27 -9.39
CA ASP A 16 -13.75 4.31 -10.27
C ASP A 16 -12.66 3.42 -9.61
N SER A 17 -12.85 2.10 -9.71
CA SER A 17 -12.01 1.08 -9.06
C SER A 17 -10.51 1.16 -9.39
N TRP A 18 -10.16 1.71 -10.55
CA TRP A 18 -8.78 1.90 -10.98
C TRP A 18 -8.06 3.02 -10.21
N ASP A 19 -8.77 4.10 -9.89
CA ASP A 19 -8.20 5.24 -9.16
C ASP A 19 -7.93 4.83 -7.71
N PHE A 20 -8.82 4.03 -7.10
CA PHE A 20 -8.56 3.46 -5.78
C PHE A 20 -7.37 2.50 -5.77
N ALA A 21 -7.30 1.61 -6.76
CA ALA A 21 -6.20 0.66 -6.90
C ALA A 21 -4.84 1.37 -6.93
N CYS A 22 -4.75 2.45 -7.72
CA CYS A 22 -3.57 3.29 -7.82
C CYS A 22 -3.25 4.02 -6.51
N VAL A 23 -4.25 4.54 -5.79
CA VAL A 23 -4.04 5.24 -4.50
C VAL A 23 -3.45 4.30 -3.45
N VAL A 24 -4.00 3.09 -3.31
CA VAL A 24 -3.50 2.09 -2.35
C VAL A 24 -2.11 1.58 -2.75
N ALA A 25 -1.90 1.27 -4.02
CA ALA A 25 -0.59 0.87 -4.50
C ALA A 25 0.46 1.99 -4.31
N GLY A 26 0.07 3.25 -4.51
CA GLY A 26 0.89 4.42 -4.25
C GLY A 26 1.21 4.60 -2.76
N SER A 27 0.27 4.34 -1.86
CA SER A 27 0.53 4.44 -0.41
C SER A 27 1.54 3.40 0.07
N VAL A 28 1.52 2.17 -0.46
CA VAL A 28 2.54 1.16 -0.14
C VAL A 28 3.96 1.67 -0.45
N ILE A 29 4.13 2.31 -1.61
CA ILE A 29 5.43 2.88 -2.00
C ILE A 29 5.79 4.09 -1.12
N ALA A 30 4.82 4.96 -0.82
CA ALA A 30 5.05 6.10 0.06
C ALA A 30 5.45 5.65 1.48
N ASP A 31 4.80 4.63 2.03
CA ASP A 31 5.07 4.10 3.36
C ASP A 31 6.47 3.45 3.43
N LEU A 32 6.88 2.72 2.40
CA LEU A 32 8.25 2.19 2.30
C LEU A 32 9.31 3.30 2.24
N ALA A 33 9.03 4.41 1.56
CA ALA A 33 9.93 5.55 1.49
C ALA A 33 10.03 6.26 2.86
N LEU A 34 8.90 6.47 3.53
CA LEU A 34 8.83 7.03 4.89
C LEU A 34 9.50 6.14 5.94
N ALA A 35 9.46 4.81 5.74
CA ALA A 35 10.18 3.84 6.56
C ALA A 35 11.68 3.74 6.22
N TYR A 36 12.19 4.61 5.34
CA TYR A 36 13.58 4.62 4.88
C TYR A 36 14.04 3.27 4.29
N ARG A 37 13.14 2.53 3.64
CA ARG A 37 13.45 1.26 2.96
C ARG A 37 13.79 1.46 1.49
N ILE A 38 13.16 2.46 0.88
CA ILE A 38 13.39 2.80 -0.53
C ILE A 38 13.69 4.28 -0.71
N ASP A 39 14.41 4.58 -1.77
CA ASP A 39 14.59 5.92 -2.31
C ASP A 39 13.81 6.03 -3.62
N THR A 40 12.92 7.02 -3.69
CA THR A 40 12.07 7.27 -4.86
C THR A 40 12.62 8.46 -5.62
N ASP A 41 13.39 8.21 -6.68
CA ASP A 41 13.69 9.22 -7.70
C ASP A 41 12.68 9.09 -8.85
N LEU A 42 12.43 10.20 -9.55
CA LEU A 42 11.55 10.28 -10.73
C LEU A 42 11.93 9.27 -11.82
N GLU A 43 13.22 8.95 -11.93
CA GLU A 43 13.71 8.00 -12.92
C GLU A 43 13.89 6.57 -12.39
N LYS A 44 14.18 6.40 -11.09
CA LYS A 44 14.60 5.12 -10.52
C LYS A 44 14.15 4.98 -9.07
N LEU A 45 13.40 3.92 -8.80
CA LEU A 45 13.13 3.49 -7.43
C LEU A 45 14.24 2.51 -7.01
N ARG A 46 14.87 2.74 -5.85
CA ARG A 46 15.94 1.87 -5.33
C ARG A 46 15.66 1.44 -3.90
N VAL A 47 15.99 0.20 -3.58
CA VAL A 47 16.04 -0.25 -2.19
C VAL A 47 17.30 0.30 -1.53
N ILE A 48 17.12 0.99 -0.40
CA ILE A 48 18.21 1.53 0.43
C ILE A 48 18.45 0.69 1.69
N ASP A 49 17.41 0.03 2.21
CA ASP A 49 17.49 -0.91 3.32
C ASP A 49 16.57 -2.11 3.05
N PRO A 50 17.10 -3.34 2.90
CA PRO A 50 16.31 -4.54 2.64
C PRO A 50 15.69 -5.16 3.90
N ASN A 51 15.97 -4.61 5.09
CA ASN A 51 15.42 -5.18 6.32
C ASN A 51 13.89 -5.05 6.36
N PRO A 52 13.18 -6.06 6.90
CA PRO A 52 11.73 -5.98 7.04
C PRO A 52 11.30 -4.78 7.87
N THR A 53 10.13 -4.26 7.55
CA THR A 53 9.42 -3.20 8.27
C THR A 53 8.62 -3.75 9.43
N GLY A 54 8.29 -5.05 9.41
CA GLY A 54 7.37 -5.68 10.36
C GLY A 54 5.91 -5.55 9.94
N ASP A 55 5.63 -4.90 8.81
CA ASP A 55 4.33 -4.88 8.15
C ASP A 55 4.34 -5.89 6.99
N PRO A 56 3.60 -7.01 7.07
CA PRO A 56 3.59 -8.04 6.05
C PRO A 56 3.27 -7.52 4.64
N MET A 57 2.42 -6.50 4.54
CA MET A 57 2.04 -5.90 3.27
C MET A 57 3.23 -5.17 2.63
N LEU A 58 3.93 -4.35 3.42
CA LEU A 58 5.10 -3.62 2.94
C LEU A 58 6.27 -4.57 2.66
N ASP A 59 6.41 -5.61 3.47
CA ASP A 59 7.49 -6.59 3.39
C ASP A 59 7.35 -7.50 2.16
N GLU A 60 6.13 -7.80 1.70
CA GLU A 60 5.89 -8.49 0.41
C GLU A 60 6.48 -7.66 -0.74
N THR A 61 6.10 -6.38 -0.85
CA THR A 61 6.59 -5.49 -1.91
C THR A 61 8.10 -5.24 -1.82
N LEU A 62 8.63 -5.04 -0.60
CA LEU A 62 10.07 -4.85 -0.39
C LEU A 62 10.87 -6.09 -0.81
N SER A 63 10.39 -7.29 -0.49
CA SER A 63 11.06 -8.54 -0.88
C SER A 63 11.11 -8.70 -2.39
N GLU A 64 10.04 -8.33 -3.11
CA GLU A 64 10.06 -8.34 -4.57
C GLU A 64 11.03 -7.32 -5.16
N MET A 65 11.13 -6.14 -4.56
CA MET A 65 12.08 -5.11 -5.00
C MET A 65 13.53 -5.55 -4.79
N VAL A 66 13.83 -6.26 -3.69
CA VAL A 66 15.16 -6.80 -3.41
C VAL A 66 15.53 -7.94 -4.37
N ALA A 67 14.56 -8.77 -4.75
CA ALA A 67 14.77 -9.89 -5.66
C ALA A 67 14.86 -9.47 -7.14
N GLU A 68 14.42 -8.27 -7.49
CA GLU A 68 14.39 -7.78 -8.87
C GLU A 68 15.76 -7.21 -9.29
N GLU A 69 16.38 -7.83 -10.29
CA GLU A 69 17.69 -7.41 -10.80
C GLU A 69 17.61 -6.14 -11.67
N LYS A 70 16.42 -5.85 -12.22
CA LYS A 70 16.20 -4.69 -13.08
C LYS A 70 15.73 -3.48 -12.27
N VAL A 71 16.29 -2.32 -12.58
CA VAL A 71 15.81 -1.07 -11.99
C VAL A 71 14.57 -0.61 -12.74
N PHE A 72 13.45 -0.56 -12.03
CA PHE A 72 12.18 -0.02 -12.54
C PHE A 72 11.85 1.32 -11.89
N ASN A 73 11.01 2.10 -12.57
CA ASN A 73 10.50 3.36 -12.05
C ASN A 73 9.31 3.14 -11.10
N THR A 74 8.91 4.20 -10.42
CA THR A 74 7.79 4.17 -9.46
C THR A 74 6.48 3.71 -10.09
N GLN A 75 6.18 4.13 -11.33
CA GLN A 75 4.95 3.77 -12.03
C GLN A 75 4.81 2.25 -12.19
N TYR A 76 5.88 1.57 -12.61
CA TYR A 76 5.88 0.11 -12.75
C TYR A 76 5.51 -0.58 -11.43
N TRP A 77 6.07 -0.12 -10.31
CA TRP A 77 5.78 -0.69 -9.00
C TRP A 77 4.35 -0.41 -8.55
N ILE A 78 3.80 0.76 -8.84
CA ILE A 78 2.38 1.06 -8.58
C ILE A 78 1.50 0.09 -9.37
N GLU A 79 1.70 -0.01 -10.69
CA GLU A 79 0.94 -0.92 -11.56
C GLU A 79 1.08 -2.40 -11.17
N LYS A 80 2.24 -2.80 -10.62
CA LYS A 80 2.44 -4.17 -10.12
C LYS A 80 1.65 -4.41 -8.83
N ASN A 81 1.59 -3.42 -7.94
CA ASN A 81 0.88 -3.51 -6.67
C ASN A 81 -0.65 -3.36 -6.81
N THR A 82 -1.17 -2.72 -7.86
CA THR A 82 -2.63 -2.61 -8.07
C THR A 82 -3.34 -3.96 -8.12
N ARG A 83 -2.66 -5.02 -8.58
CA ARG A 83 -3.18 -6.40 -8.60
C ARG A 83 -3.43 -6.98 -7.21
N ARG A 84 -2.83 -6.40 -6.19
CA ARG A 84 -2.94 -6.82 -4.79
C ARG A 84 -3.87 -5.92 -4.00
N THR A 85 -4.36 -4.81 -4.58
CA THR A 85 -5.09 -3.80 -3.82
C THR A 85 -6.31 -4.36 -3.10
N GLU A 86 -7.07 -5.26 -3.70
CA GLU A 86 -8.24 -5.87 -3.03
C GLU A 86 -7.84 -6.55 -1.71
N ARG A 87 -6.83 -7.43 -1.76
CA ARG A 87 -6.31 -8.11 -0.57
C ARG A 87 -5.70 -7.14 0.44
N VAL A 88 -4.98 -6.13 -0.04
CA VAL A 88 -4.38 -5.09 0.81
C VAL A 88 -5.45 -4.32 1.57
N VAL A 89 -6.54 -3.96 0.90
CA VAL A 89 -7.66 -3.25 1.53
C VAL A 89 -8.33 -4.14 2.57
N GLU A 90 -8.55 -5.42 2.28
CA GLU A 90 -9.08 -6.39 3.25
C GLU A 90 -8.17 -6.50 4.49
N GLU A 91 -6.88 -6.78 4.32
CA GLU A 91 -5.92 -6.89 5.43
C GLU A 91 -5.81 -5.59 6.24
N LEU A 92 -5.93 -4.44 5.59
CA LEU A 92 -5.88 -3.15 6.26
C LEU A 92 -7.17 -2.85 7.04
N LEU A 93 -8.33 -3.20 6.51
CA LEU A 93 -9.60 -3.14 7.24
C LEU A 93 -9.58 -4.07 8.46
N ASP A 94 -9.09 -5.30 8.30
CA ASP A 94 -8.91 -6.25 9.40
C ASP A 94 -8.03 -5.65 10.51
N ARG A 95 -6.88 -5.07 10.15
CA ARG A 95 -5.99 -4.42 11.14
C ARG A 95 -6.62 -3.21 11.79
N LEU A 96 -7.44 -2.43 11.09
CA LEU A 96 -8.15 -1.30 11.70
C LEU A 96 -9.22 -1.79 12.69
N VAL A 97 -9.84 -2.94 12.43
CA VAL A 97 -10.75 -3.59 13.38
C VAL A 97 -9.97 -4.13 14.58
N GLU A 98 -8.84 -4.81 14.36
CA GLU A 98 -7.98 -5.32 15.44
C GLU A 98 -7.42 -4.21 16.35
N ASN A 99 -7.23 -3.00 15.82
CA ASN A 99 -6.77 -1.84 16.58
C ASN A 99 -7.92 -1.00 17.19
N ASP A 100 -9.16 -1.51 17.19
CA ASP A 100 -10.38 -0.83 17.68
C ASP A 100 -10.68 0.52 17.00
N ILE A 101 -10.13 0.74 15.80
CA ILE A 101 -10.35 1.97 15.01
C ILE A 101 -11.64 1.84 14.18
N LEU A 102 -11.95 0.64 13.71
CA LEU A 102 -13.17 0.30 12.96
C LEU A 102 -13.91 -0.87 13.62
N GLN A 103 -15.19 -1.02 13.30
CA GLN A 103 -16.01 -2.15 13.72
C GLN A 103 -16.84 -2.65 12.53
N TYR A 104 -16.96 -3.97 12.39
CA TYR A 104 -17.89 -4.55 11.42
C TYR A 104 -19.33 -4.31 11.87
N GLU A 105 -20.08 -3.51 11.12
CA GLU A 105 -21.55 -3.51 11.23
C GLU A 105 -22.13 -4.57 10.30
N ILE A 106 -22.83 -5.54 10.87
CA ILE A 106 -23.62 -6.52 10.12
C ILE A 106 -25.05 -5.95 10.04
N GLY A 107 -25.41 -5.42 8.87
CA GLY A 107 -26.77 -4.99 8.53
C GLY A 107 -27.67 -6.13 8.10
#